data_AF-A0AAV1IQU5-F1
#
_entry.id   AF-A0AAV1IQU5-F1
#
_cell.length_a   1.000
_cell.length_b   1.000
_cell.length_c   1.000
_cell.angle_alpha   90.00
_cell.angle_beta   90.00
_cell.angle_gamma   90.00
#
_symmetry.space_group_name_H-M   'P 1'
#
loop_
_entity.id
_entity.type
_entity.pdbx_description
1 polymer ?
#
loop_
_entity_poly.entity_id
_entity_poly.type
_entity_poly.pdbx_seq_one_letter_code
_entity_poly.pdbx_strand_id
1 'polypeptide(L)'
;MRKGFNIDGKYVVLSVSTNIQSPAVIVTVKLSDRMPDIDSISVAFPVKSMRSAEHFVMNATEEEARRGLGKVMSEFVEFLGLVNKALTISSARSKALTASMMK
;
A
#
# COMPACT_ATOMS: atom_id res chain seq x y z
N MET A 1 -14.73 8.14 -5.40
CA MET A 1 -14.33 9.02 -4.26
C MET A 1 -12.99 8.56 -3.71
N ARG A 2 -12.07 9.47 -3.36
CA ARG A 2 -10.81 9.13 -2.69
C ARG A 2 -10.35 10.23 -1.72
N LYS A 3 -9.64 9.86 -0.66
CA LYS A 3 -9.03 10.77 0.30
C LYS A 3 -7.64 10.27 0.69
N GLY A 4 -6.64 11.14 0.62
CA GLY A 4 -5.24 10.82 0.89
C GLY A 4 -4.78 11.34 2.25
N PHE A 5 -3.87 10.61 2.88
CA PHE A 5 -3.28 10.91 4.18
C PHE A 5 -1.78 10.64 4.13
N ASN A 6 -0.99 11.50 4.78
CA ASN A 6 0.43 11.26 5.04
C ASN A 6 0.57 10.80 6.48
N ILE A 7 0.95 9.54 6.67
CA ILE A 7 1.05 8.90 7.99
C ILE A 7 2.46 8.36 8.14
N ASP A 8 3.23 8.94 9.05
CA ASP A 8 4.60 8.53 9.37
C ASP A 8 5.49 8.38 8.11
N GLY A 9 5.35 9.31 7.15
CA GLY A 9 6.09 9.30 5.88
C GLY A 9 5.54 8.35 4.81
N LYS A 10 4.46 7.61 5.08
CA LYS A 10 3.74 6.78 4.10
C LYS A 10 2.51 7.50 3.56
N TYR A 11 2.31 7.42 2.26
CA TYR A 11 1.10 7.93 1.63
C TYR A 11 0.01 6.85 1.59
N VAL A 12 -1.08 7.10 2.31
CA VAL A 12 -2.22 6.19 2.46
C VAL A 12 -3.43 6.81 1.76
N VAL A 13 -4.11 6.04 0.92
CA VAL A 13 -5.30 6.49 0.20
C VAL A 13 -6.48 5.61 0.56
N LEU A 14 -7.55 6.23 1.05
CA LEU A 14 -8.85 5.59 1.18
C LEU A 14 -9.66 5.89 -0.08
N SER A 15 -10.23 4.87 -0.70
CA SER A 15 -11.04 5.03 -1.91
C SER A 15 -12.25 4.12 -1.90
N VAL A 16 -13.29 4.53 -2.62
CA VAL A 16 -14.49 3.70 -2.81
C VAL A 16 -14.35 2.90 -4.10
N SER A 17 -14.69 1.61 -4.06
CA SER A 17 -14.70 0.75 -5.24
C SER A 17 -15.98 -0.09 -5.32
N THR A 18 -16.39 -0.35 -6.56
CA THR A 18 -17.46 -1.29 -6.96
C THR A 18 -16.92 -2.44 -7.79
N ASN A 19 -15.61 -2.51 -8.02
CA ASN A 19 -15.00 -3.52 -8.90
C ASN A 19 -14.84 -4.90 -8.24
N ILE A 20 -15.48 -5.09 -7.08
CA ILE A 20 -15.56 -6.34 -6.34
C ILE A 20 -17.03 -6.64 -6.01
N GLN A 21 -17.36 -7.86 -5.60
CA GLN A 21 -18.74 -8.36 -5.42
C GLN A 21 -19.64 -7.48 -4.54
N SER A 22 -19.08 -6.59 -3.73
CA SER A 22 -19.82 -5.63 -2.91
C SER A 22 -19.13 -4.26 -2.94
N PRO A 23 -19.85 -3.16 -2.69
CA PRO A 23 -19.24 -1.86 -2.43
C PRO A 23 -18.14 -2.00 -1.38
N ALA A 24 -17.01 -1.33 -1.55
CA ALA A 24 -15.91 -1.43 -0.62
C ALA A 24 -15.16 -0.13 -0.44
N VAL A 25 -14.55 -0.02 0.74
CA VAL A 25 -13.49 0.95 0.99
C VAL A 25 -12.16 0.23 0.75
N ILE A 26 -11.36 0.74 -0.17
CA ILE A 26 -10.01 0.26 -0.42
C ILE A 26 -9.04 1.15 0.33
N VAL A 27 -8.16 0.53 1.12
CA VAL A 27 -7.01 1.18 1.73
C VAL A 27 -5.79 0.84 0.88
N THR A 28 -5.23 1.84 0.20
CA THR A 28 -4.02 1.70 -0.61
C THR A 28 -2.86 2.37 0.10
N VAL A 29 -1.72 1.68 0.17
CA VAL A 29 -0.47 2.22 0.72
C VAL A 29 0.57 2.23 -0.39
N LYS A 30 1.12 3.40 -0.69
CA LYS A 30 2.27 3.50 -1.59
C LYS A 30 3.52 2.97 -0.89
N LEU A 31 4.25 2.10 -1.58
CA LEU A 31 5.44 1.46 -1.01
C LEU A 31 6.70 2.29 -1.24
N SER A 32 6.96 2.70 -2.48
CA SER A 32 8.11 3.54 -2.85
C SER A 32 8.03 3.95 -4.31
N ASP A 33 8.42 5.18 -4.63
CA ASP A 33 8.59 5.61 -6.02
C ASP A 33 9.80 4.92 -6.70
N ARG A 34 10.65 4.23 -5.93
CA ARG A 34 11.82 3.48 -6.43
C ARG A 34 11.47 2.07 -6.92
N MET A 35 10.22 1.64 -6.77
CA MET A 35 9.73 0.34 -7.22
C MET A 35 8.54 0.53 -8.17
N PRO A 36 8.78 0.96 -9.42
CA PRO A 36 7.70 1.24 -10.36
C PRO A 36 6.84 0.01 -10.66
N ASP A 37 7.43 -1.20 -10.61
CA ASP A 37 6.72 -2.46 -10.89
C ASP A 37 5.78 -2.91 -9.76
N ILE A 38 6.01 -2.44 -8.53
CA ILE A 38 5.17 -2.70 -7.35
C ILE A 38 5.04 -1.40 -6.56
N ASP A 39 4.22 -0.49 -7.09
CA ASP A 39 4.09 0.88 -6.57
C ASP A 39 3.26 0.95 -5.27
N SER A 40 2.36 -0.01 -5.07
CA SER A 40 1.37 0.03 -4.00
C SER A 40 0.81 -1.35 -3.63
N ILE A 41 0.29 -1.43 -2.41
CA ILE A 41 -0.50 -2.56 -1.92
C ILE A 41 -1.84 -2.05 -1.44
N SER A 42 -2.88 -2.86 -1.60
CA SER A 42 -4.24 -2.48 -1.26
C SER A 42 -5.00 -3.59 -0.55
N VAL A 43 -5.79 -3.23 0.45
CA VAL A 43 -6.78 -4.12 1.09
C VAL A 43 -8.16 -3.55 0.84
N ALA A 44 -9.09 -4.42 0.45
CA ALA A 44 -10.49 -4.07 0.26
C ALA A 44 -11.33 -4.46 1.48
N PHE A 45 -12.15 -3.51 1.96
CA PHE A 45 -13.09 -3.71 3.05
C PHE A 45 -14.52 -3.61 2.52
N PRO A 46 -15.20 -4.75 2.34
CA PRO A 46 -16.61 -4.78 1.96
C PRO A 46 -17.49 -3.95 2.89
N VAL A 47 -18.42 -3.20 2.33
CA VAL A 47 -19.42 -2.43 3.06
C VAL A 47 -20.81 -2.64 2.47
N LYS A 48 -21.83 -2.31 3.26
CA LYS A 48 -23.23 -2.60 2.94
C LYS A 48 -23.77 -1.79 1.75
N SER A 49 -23.23 -0.60 1.51
CA SER A 49 -23.74 0.29 0.46
C SER A 49 -22.67 1.28 -0.02
N MET A 50 -22.85 1.78 -1.24
CA MET A 50 -22.03 2.85 -1.80
C MET A 50 -22.08 4.13 -0.97
N ARG A 51 -23.28 4.53 -0.52
CA ARG A 51 -23.46 5.73 0.30
C ARG A 51 -22.67 5.64 1.61
N SER A 52 -22.64 4.47 2.24
CA SER A 52 -21.83 4.24 3.44
C SER A 52 -20.34 4.35 3.13
N ALA A 53 -19.88 3.77 2.02
CA ALA A 53 -18.49 3.84 1.60
C ALA A 53 -18.04 5.29 1.34
N GLU A 54 -18.85 6.05 0.59
CA GLU A 54 -18.58 7.45 0.26
C GLU A 54 -18.59 8.34 1.49
N HIS A 55 -19.58 8.17 2.36
CA HIS A 55 -19.66 8.90 3.62
C HIS A 55 -18.45 8.62 4.51
N PHE A 56 -18.03 7.35 4.61
CA PHE A 56 -16.83 6.99 5.35
C PHE A 56 -15.59 7.66 4.77
N VAL A 57 -15.33 7.50 3.47
CA VAL A 57 -14.12 8.06 2.83
C VAL A 57 -14.09 9.59 2.91
N MET A 58 -15.23 10.26 2.75
CA MET A 58 -15.32 11.72 2.81
C MET A 58 -14.97 12.25 4.22
N ASN A 59 -15.51 11.60 5.24
CA ASN A 59 -15.35 12.02 6.64
C ASN A 59 -14.13 11.38 7.33
N ALA A 60 -13.41 10.51 6.64
CA ALA A 60 -12.30 9.79 7.23
C ALA A 60 -11.25 10.74 7.84
N THR A 61 -10.80 10.37 9.02
CA THR A 61 -9.79 11.04 9.84
C THR A 61 -8.42 10.38 9.64
N GLU A 62 -7.37 11.05 10.13
CA GLU A 62 -6.03 10.47 10.14
C GLU A 62 -6.00 9.16 10.95
N GLU A 63 -6.75 9.07 12.05
CA GLU A 63 -6.80 7.87 12.90
C GLU A 63 -7.42 6.68 12.16
N GLU A 64 -8.49 6.91 11.40
CA GLU A 64 -9.09 5.85 10.58
C GLU A 64 -8.15 5.38 9.47
N ALA A 65 -7.41 6.31 8.86
CA ALA A 65 -6.38 5.99 7.88
C ALA A 65 -5.18 5.26 8.51
N ARG A 66 -4.79 5.60 9.76
CA ARG A 66 -3.74 4.92 10.54
C ARG A 66 -4.15 3.50 10.88
N ARG A 67 -5.41 3.29 11.28
CA ARG A 67 -5.97 1.95 11.50
C ARG A 67 -6.00 1.13 10.21
N GLY A 68 -6.39 1.74 9.10
CA GLY A 68 -6.33 1.13 7.77
C GLY A 68 -4.90 0.70 7.40
N LEU A 69 -3.92 1.59 7.60
CA LEU A 69 -2.51 1.29 7.39
C LEU A 69 -2.04 0.11 8.23
N GLY A 70 -2.39 0.07 9.52
CA GLY A 70 -2.05 -1.04 10.40
C GLY A 70 -2.59 -2.38 9.88
N LYS A 71 -3.81 -2.39 9.34
CA LYS A 71 -4.42 -3.59 8.75
C LYS A 71 -3.72 -4.03 7.47
N VAL A 72 -3.39 -3.10 6.57
CA VAL A 72 -2.59 -3.38 5.35
C VAL A 72 -1.22 -3.96 5.73
N MET A 73 -0.53 -3.35 6.69
CA MET A 73 0.77 -3.83 7.15
C MET A 73 0.65 -5.23 7.76
N SER A 74 -0.39 -5.51 8.54
CA SER A 74 -0.62 -6.83 9.15
C SER A 74 -0.90 -7.92 8.13
N GLU A 75 -1.64 -7.63 7.05
CA GLU A 75 -1.97 -8.64 6.03
C GLU A 75 -0.80 -8.93 5.08
N PHE A 76 0.03 -7.91 4.83
CA PHE A 76 1.14 -8.02 3.88
C PHE A 76 2.52 -8.08 4.54
N VAL A 77 2.63 -8.21 5.86
CA VAL A 77 3.93 -8.18 6.57
C VAL A 77 4.92 -9.22 6.02
N GLU A 78 4.45 -10.44 5.77
CA GLU A 78 5.28 -11.52 5.24
C GLU A 78 5.70 -11.25 3.80
N PHE A 79 4.76 -10.84 2.95
CA PHE A 79 5.02 -10.47 1.55
C PHE A 79 6.04 -9.33 1.46
N LEU A 80 5.86 -8.28 2.26
CA LEU A 80 6.78 -7.15 2.34
C LEU A 80 8.18 -7.58 2.80
N GLY A 81 8.26 -8.53 3.75
CA GLY A 81 9.52 -9.14 4.16
C GLY A 81 10.24 -9.87 3.02
N LEU A 82 9.50 -10.66 2.22
CA LEU A 82 10.03 -11.36 1.04
C LEU A 82 10.51 -10.39 -0.03
N VAL A 83 9.72 -9.36 -0.34
CA VAL A 83 10.08 -8.31 -1.30
C VAL A 83 11.35 -7.60 -0.86
N ASN A 84 11.43 -7.16 0.40
CA ASN A 84 12.60 -6.47 0.92
C ASN A 84 13.88 -7.34 0.86
N LYS A 85 13.75 -8.64 1.17
CA LYS A 85 14.86 -9.60 1.05
C LYS A 85 15.31 -9.76 -0.40
N ALA A 86 14.37 -9.91 -1.34
CA ALA A 86 14.68 -10.04 -2.76
C ALA A 86 15.39 -8.79 -3.31
N LEU A 87 14.92 -7.59 -2.95
CA LEU A 87 15.53 -6.33 -3.35
C LEU A 87 16.94 -6.15 -2.77
N THR A 88 17.12 -6.52 -1.50
CA THR A 88 18.45 -6.47 -0.84
C THR A 88 19.45 -7.37 -1.56
N ILE A 89 19.03 -8.60 -1.92
CA ILE A 89 19.85 -9.54 -2.68
C ILE A 89 20.17 -8.98 -4.07
N SER A 90 19.18 -8.42 -4.77
CA SER A 90 19.37 -7.81 -6.09
C SER A 90 20.38 -6.65 -6.05
N SER A 91 20.25 -5.76 -5.06
CA SER A 91 21.18 -4.65 -4.86
C SER A 91 22.61 -5.14 -4.57
N ALA A 92 22.75 -6.14 -3.70
CA ALA A 92 24.05 -6.73 -3.40
C ALA A 92 24.70 -7.36 -4.63
N ARG A 93 23.92 -8.10 -5.44
CA ARG A 93 24.39 -8.69 -6.71
C ARG A 93 24.78 -7.63 -7.73
N SER A 94 23.99 -6.58 -7.89
CA SER A 94 24.29 -5.46 -8.78
C SER A 94 25.63 -4.80 -8.40
N LYS A 95 25.85 -4.51 -7.11
CA LYS A 95 27.12 -3.96 -6.62
C LYS A 95 28.31 -4.90 -6.86
N ALA A 96 28.13 -6.20 -6.62
CA ALA A 96 29.17 -7.20 -6.85
C ALA A 96 29.55 -7.31 -8.34
N LEU A 97 28.56 -7.26 -9.24
CA LEU A 97 28.79 -7.27 -10.69
C LEU A 97 29.55 -6.01 -11.13
N THR A 98 29.14 -4.83 -10.69
CA THR A 98 29.85 -3.57 -10.99
C THR A 98 31.30 -3.61 -10.51
N ALA A 99 31.54 -4.09 -9.28
CA ALA A 99 32.89 -4.22 -8.74
C ALA A 99 33.76 -5.23 -9.53
N SER A 100 33.16 -6.29 -10.08
CA SER A 100 33.86 -7.28 -10.92
C SER A 100 34.20 -6.74 -12.31
N MET A 101 33.44 -5.78 -12.84
CA MET A 101 33.70 -5.16 -14.15
C MET A 101 34.76 -4.05 -14.11
N MET A 102 35.14 -3.58 -12.92
CA MET A 102 36.16 -2.54 -12.71
C MET A 102 37.55 -3.10 -12.40
N LYS A 103 37.74 -4.42 -12.46
CA LYS A 103 39.03 -5.11 -12.40
C LYS A 103 39.48 -5.49 -13.81
#